data_AF-A0A6C0LHW6-F1
#
_entry.id   AF-A0A6C0LHW6-F1
#
_cell.length_a   1.000
_cell.length_b   1.000
_cell.length_c   1.000
_cell.angle_alpha   90.00
_cell.angle_beta   90.00
_cell.angle_gamma   90.00
#
_symmetry.space_group_name_H-M   'P 1'
#
loop_
_entity.id
_entity.type
_entity.pdbx_description
1 polymer ?
#
loop_
_entity_poly.entity_id
_entity_poly.type
_entity_poly.pdbx_seq_one_letter_code
_entity_poly.pdbx_strand_id
1 'polypeptide(L)'
;MQHVLYEKSKGVSYCTTKAICISWMYFLSSFIGFLLIGIMTNDVTRCLLTGVVMHFWAHRSHVWAHSTWPWTWFHGWHHDPDHSKTNWGVFIETYTNVVGSGGLTLIPYNILLQLLTGVKLFDNYALFYFALLYSTFHMLNYHILDIKSHHDHHDDIGCNYGPDIMDVIFETKKDNEEYEDMNHATINNVGMLIPVILLYGSKLDPIVFVERLIKIVLKHLRTLL
;
A
#
# COMPACT_ATOMS: atom_id res chain seq x y z
N MET A 1 -26.02 5.01 4.94
CA MET A 1 -25.61 3.81 5.70
C MET A 1 -25.61 4.17 7.17
N GLN A 2 -25.87 3.22 8.06
CA GLN A 2 -25.84 3.48 9.50
C GLN A 2 -24.38 3.69 9.91
N HIS A 3 -24.08 4.83 10.51
CA HIS A 3 -22.74 5.13 11.05
C HIS A 3 -22.41 4.13 12.15
N VAL A 4 -21.44 3.24 11.91
CA VAL A 4 -21.02 2.22 12.87
C VAL A 4 -19.73 2.70 13.53
N LEU A 5 -19.78 2.87 14.85
CA LEU A 5 -18.63 3.30 15.63
C LEU A 5 -17.72 2.11 15.99
N TYR A 6 -16.42 2.35 15.92
CA TYR A 6 -15.38 1.53 16.51
C TYR A 6 -15.37 1.75 18.02
N GLU A 7 -15.51 0.67 18.78
CA GLU A 7 -15.48 0.67 20.24
C GLU A 7 -14.39 -0.31 20.68
N LYS A 8 -13.26 0.21 21.16
CA LYS A 8 -12.10 -0.58 21.57
C LYS A 8 -12.45 -1.63 22.62
N SER A 9 -13.44 -1.33 23.47
CA SER A 9 -13.97 -2.22 24.51
C SER A 9 -14.54 -3.54 24.00
N LYS A 10 -14.94 -3.63 22.72
CA LYS A 10 -15.47 -4.87 22.10
C LYS A 10 -14.37 -5.88 21.72
N GLY A 11 -13.11 -5.47 21.81
CA GLY A 11 -11.95 -6.32 21.55
C GLY A 11 -11.59 -6.44 20.07
N VAL A 12 -10.28 -6.62 19.81
CA VAL A 12 -9.69 -6.60 18.47
C VAL A 12 -10.38 -7.57 17.52
N SER A 13 -10.63 -8.82 17.94
CA SER A 13 -11.25 -9.82 17.04
C SER A 13 -12.62 -9.39 16.53
N TYR A 14 -13.49 -8.87 17.41
CA TYR A 14 -14.81 -8.39 17.00
C TYR A 14 -14.68 -7.20 16.05
N CYS A 15 -13.83 -6.23 16.40
CA CYS A 15 -13.65 -5.02 15.62
C CYS A 15 -13.04 -5.31 14.25
N THR A 16 -12.07 -6.23 14.16
CA THR A 16 -11.47 -6.65 12.89
C THR A 16 -12.51 -7.31 11.99
N THR A 17 -13.33 -8.23 12.52
CA THR A 17 -14.44 -8.81 11.75
C THR A 17 -15.39 -7.73 11.27
N LYS A 18 -15.69 -6.74 12.10
CA LYS A 18 -16.57 -5.63 11.73
C LYS A 18 -15.98 -4.78 10.61
N ALA A 19 -14.69 -4.42 10.68
CA ALA A 19 -13.98 -3.69 9.63
C ALA A 19 -14.00 -4.46 8.29
N ILE A 20 -13.77 -5.78 8.32
CA ILE A 20 -13.88 -6.64 7.12
C ILE A 20 -15.30 -6.60 6.55
N CYS A 21 -16.33 -6.73 7.39
CA CYS A 21 -17.72 -6.72 6.95
C CYS A 21 -18.14 -5.38 6.35
N ILE A 22 -17.63 -4.27 6.88
CA ILE A 22 -17.91 -2.93 6.35
C ILE A 22 -17.22 -2.78 5.00
N SER A 23 -15.94 -3.14 4.90
CA SER A 23 -15.11 -2.97 3.70
C SER A 23 -15.02 -4.23 2.81
N TRP A 24 -16.07 -5.04 2.79
CA TRP A 24 -16.03 -6.38 2.20
C TRP A 24 -15.79 -6.36 0.68
N MET A 25 -16.31 -5.37 -0.05
CA MET A 25 -16.10 -5.26 -1.50
C MET A 25 -14.65 -4.92 -1.82
N TYR A 26 -14.04 -4.06 -1.01
CA TYR A 26 -12.62 -3.72 -1.13
C TYR A 26 -11.76 -4.98 -0.97
N PHE A 27 -11.97 -5.76 0.11
CA PHE A 27 -11.17 -6.97 0.34
C PHE A 27 -11.44 -8.06 -0.70
N LEU A 28 -12.69 -8.25 -1.12
CA LEU A 28 -13.05 -9.22 -2.15
C LEU A 28 -12.39 -8.86 -3.50
N SER A 29 -12.50 -7.60 -3.92
CA SER A 29 -11.91 -7.16 -5.19
C SER A 29 -10.38 -7.17 -5.16
N SER A 30 -9.75 -6.81 -4.04
CA SER A 30 -8.31 -6.93 -3.83
C SER A 30 -7.85 -8.39 -3.90
N PHE A 31 -8.57 -9.30 -3.21
CA PHE A 31 -8.31 -10.75 -3.27
C PHE A 31 -8.38 -11.30 -4.70
N ILE A 32 -9.42 -10.91 -5.46
CA ILE A 32 -9.55 -11.29 -6.87
C ILE A 32 -8.37 -10.75 -7.69
N GLY A 33 -7.95 -9.50 -7.45
CA GLY A 33 -6.78 -8.90 -8.11
C GLY A 33 -5.51 -9.72 -7.89
N PHE A 34 -5.19 -10.04 -6.63
CA PHE A 34 -4.03 -10.89 -6.30
C PHE A 34 -4.15 -12.31 -6.85
N LEU A 35 -5.35 -12.90 -6.84
CA LEU A 35 -5.60 -14.21 -7.43
C LEU A 35 -5.32 -14.22 -8.94
N LEU A 36 -5.82 -13.23 -9.67
CA LEU A 36 -5.62 -13.10 -11.12
C LEU A 36 -4.16 -12.88 -11.48
N ILE A 37 -3.44 -12.05 -10.72
CA ILE A 37 -1.98 -11.88 -10.86
C ILE A 37 -1.26 -13.20 -10.57
N GLY A 38 -1.70 -13.94 -9.56
CA GLY A 38 -1.20 -15.27 -9.23
C GLY A 38 -1.35 -16.29 -10.34
N ILE A 39 -2.50 -16.28 -11.03
CA ILE A 39 -2.73 -17.12 -12.21
C ILE A 39 -1.82 -16.68 -13.36
N MET A 40 -1.72 -15.37 -13.60
CA MET A 40 -0.91 -14.79 -14.67
C MET A 40 0.59 -15.09 -14.51
N THR A 41 1.09 -15.07 -13.27
CA THR A 41 2.50 -15.33 -12.91
C THR A 41 2.78 -16.80 -12.60
N ASN A 42 1.74 -17.65 -12.59
CA ASN A 42 1.81 -19.06 -12.21
C ASN A 42 2.34 -19.30 -10.77
N ASP A 43 2.01 -18.41 -9.83
CA ASP A 43 2.36 -18.50 -8.40
C ASP A 43 1.28 -17.85 -7.51
N VAL A 44 0.10 -18.47 -7.47
CA VAL A 44 -1.06 -17.98 -6.71
C VAL A 44 -0.75 -17.82 -5.22
N THR A 45 -0.09 -18.80 -4.62
CA THR A 45 0.22 -18.78 -3.19
C THR A 45 1.09 -17.58 -2.83
N ARG A 46 2.18 -17.32 -3.56
CA ARG A 46 3.04 -16.16 -3.27
C ARG A 46 2.32 -14.85 -3.51
N CYS A 47 1.49 -14.74 -4.55
CA CYS A 47 0.73 -13.52 -4.82
C CYS A 47 -0.25 -13.19 -3.68
N LEU A 48 -1.02 -14.17 -3.21
CA LEU A 48 -1.96 -13.96 -2.10
C LEU A 48 -1.24 -13.61 -0.79
N LEU A 49 -0.13 -14.30 -0.48
CA LEU A 49 0.68 -13.98 0.70
C LEU A 49 1.32 -12.60 0.60
N THR A 50 1.79 -12.21 -0.59
CA THR A 50 2.30 -10.85 -0.84
C THR A 50 1.21 -9.83 -0.55
N GLY A 51 -0.01 -10.04 -1.04
CA GLY A 51 -1.15 -9.15 -0.77
C GLY A 51 -1.44 -8.98 0.72
N VAL A 52 -1.44 -10.07 1.50
CA VAL A 52 -1.61 -10.00 2.96
C VAL A 52 -0.47 -9.19 3.59
N VAL A 53 0.78 -9.51 3.30
CA VAL A 53 1.95 -8.81 3.85
C VAL A 53 1.93 -7.32 3.50
N MET A 54 1.45 -6.97 2.30
CA MET A 54 1.41 -5.57 1.86
C MET A 54 0.44 -4.69 2.67
N HIS A 55 -0.64 -5.25 3.23
CA HIS A 55 -1.48 -4.49 4.15
C HIS A 55 -0.75 -4.18 5.46
N PHE A 56 0.00 -5.15 5.99
CA PHE A 56 0.86 -4.94 7.16
C PHE A 56 1.96 -3.93 6.85
N TRP A 57 2.59 -4.04 5.67
CA TRP A 57 3.61 -3.11 5.21
C TRP A 57 3.07 -1.69 5.19
N ALA A 58 1.95 -1.44 4.50
CA ALA A 58 1.36 -0.10 4.37
C ALA A 58 1.18 0.60 5.72
N HIS A 59 0.62 -0.11 6.70
CA HIS A 59 0.49 0.44 8.04
C HIS A 59 1.86 0.69 8.68
N ARG A 60 2.75 -0.31 8.70
CA ARG A 60 4.01 -0.22 9.46
C ARG A 60 4.94 0.82 8.87
N SER A 61 5.03 0.91 7.54
CA SER A 61 5.80 1.95 6.86
C SER A 61 5.25 3.34 7.12
N HIS A 62 3.93 3.50 7.24
CA HIS A 62 3.33 4.79 7.57
C HIS A 62 3.67 5.22 9.01
N VAL A 63 3.60 4.29 9.96
CA VAL A 63 4.08 4.52 11.34
C VAL A 63 5.57 4.92 11.33
N TRP A 64 6.40 4.21 10.55
CA TRP A 64 7.83 4.55 10.42
C TRP A 64 8.04 5.94 9.82
N ALA A 65 7.23 6.33 8.85
CA ALA A 65 7.27 7.66 8.25
C ALA A 65 7.01 8.76 9.28
N HIS A 66 6.22 8.52 10.32
CA HIS A 66 5.99 9.46 11.42
C HIS A 66 6.95 9.34 12.61
N SER A 67 7.76 8.28 12.68
CA SER A 67 8.59 7.99 13.86
C SER A 67 10.10 7.93 13.62
N THR A 68 10.55 7.90 12.36
CA THR A 68 11.97 7.67 12.02
C THR A 68 12.54 8.79 11.14
N TRP A 69 13.64 9.42 11.55
CA TRP A 69 14.39 10.36 10.72
C TRP A 69 15.13 9.61 9.57
N PRO A 70 15.20 10.15 8.34
CA PRO A 70 14.71 11.44 7.87
C PRO A 70 13.24 11.43 7.39
N TRP A 71 12.56 10.29 7.50
CA TRP A 71 11.20 10.12 7.00
C TRP A 71 10.19 11.01 7.73
N THR A 72 10.35 11.26 9.03
CA THR A 72 9.50 12.21 9.77
C THR A 72 9.48 13.60 9.16
N TRP A 73 10.63 14.08 8.69
CA TRP A 73 10.74 15.39 8.06
C TRP A 73 10.19 15.38 6.64
N PHE A 74 10.52 14.36 5.86
CA PHE A 74 10.07 14.26 4.47
C PHE A 74 8.55 14.06 4.39
N HIS A 75 8.02 13.10 5.15
CA HIS A 75 6.59 12.83 5.27
C HIS A 75 5.87 13.99 5.94
N GLY A 76 6.45 14.66 6.94
CA GLY A 76 5.81 15.80 7.63
C GLY A 76 5.39 16.96 6.71
N TRP A 77 5.99 17.13 5.53
CA TRP A 77 5.64 18.19 4.58
C TRP A 77 4.19 18.14 4.08
N HIS A 78 3.60 16.95 3.90
CA HIS A 78 2.19 16.85 3.49
C HIS A 78 1.21 16.92 4.66
N HIS A 79 1.70 16.86 5.91
CA HIS A 79 0.88 17.12 7.11
C HIS A 79 0.79 18.61 7.44
N ASP A 80 1.73 19.41 6.96
CA ASP A 80 1.74 20.86 7.19
C ASP A 80 0.61 21.54 6.38
N PRO A 81 -0.36 22.23 7.03
CA PRO A 81 -1.48 22.90 6.35
C PRO A 81 -1.05 23.95 5.31
N ASP A 82 0.11 24.58 5.49
CA ASP A 82 0.63 25.61 4.58
C ASP A 82 1.28 24.99 3.32
N HIS A 83 1.69 23.72 3.39
CA HIS A 83 2.44 23.04 2.33
C HIS A 83 1.68 21.89 1.65
N SER A 84 0.76 21.21 2.37
CA SER A 84 0.06 20.00 1.93
C SER A 84 -0.68 20.17 0.61
N LYS A 85 -1.33 21.32 0.42
CA LYS A 85 -2.12 21.65 -0.78
C LYS A 85 -1.28 22.20 -1.94
N THR A 86 0.02 22.40 -1.75
CA THR A 86 0.92 22.82 -2.83
C THR A 86 1.24 21.66 -3.76
N ASN A 87 1.63 21.95 -5.01
CA ASN A 87 2.07 20.90 -5.94
C ASN A 87 3.22 20.04 -5.37
N TRP A 88 4.05 20.63 -4.51
CA TRP A 88 5.15 19.93 -3.88
C TRP A 88 4.68 19.05 -2.71
N GLY A 89 3.71 19.50 -1.91
CA GLY A 89 3.06 18.68 -0.88
C GLY A 89 2.37 17.46 -1.48
N VAL A 90 1.57 17.66 -2.54
CA VAL A 90 0.91 16.59 -3.30
C VAL A 90 1.92 15.61 -3.90
N PHE A 91 3.05 16.12 -4.42
CA PHE A 91 4.14 15.28 -4.93
C PHE A 91 4.77 14.43 -3.81
N ILE A 92 5.06 15.03 -2.65
CA ILE A 92 5.62 14.33 -1.49
C ILE A 92 4.67 13.23 -1.04
N GLU A 93 3.37 13.53 -0.87
CA GLU A 93 2.36 12.55 -0.51
C GLU A 93 2.27 11.41 -1.55
N THR A 94 2.24 11.75 -2.83
CA THR A 94 2.24 10.74 -3.90
C THR A 94 3.50 9.87 -3.81
N TYR A 95 4.67 10.46 -3.59
CA TYR A 95 5.92 9.73 -3.49
C TYR A 95 5.94 8.81 -2.27
N THR A 96 5.55 9.30 -1.08
CA THR A 96 5.53 8.48 0.14
C THR A 96 4.51 7.35 0.02
N ASN A 97 3.38 7.59 -0.63
CA ASN A 97 2.36 6.57 -0.87
C ASN A 97 2.76 5.55 -1.93
N VAL A 98 3.39 5.94 -3.04
CA VAL A 98 3.84 4.98 -4.08
C VAL A 98 5.06 4.20 -3.63
N VAL A 99 6.10 4.92 -3.21
CA VAL A 99 7.43 4.35 -2.96
C VAL A 99 7.53 3.76 -1.56
N GLY A 100 6.97 4.46 -0.57
CA GLY A 100 6.94 4.05 0.83
C GLY A 100 5.83 3.04 1.10
N SER A 101 4.64 3.51 1.46
CA SER A 101 3.56 2.64 1.99
C SER A 101 2.90 1.73 0.96
N GLY A 102 2.90 2.11 -0.31
CA GLY A 102 2.54 1.23 -1.43
C GLY A 102 3.62 0.19 -1.74
N GLY A 103 4.85 0.38 -1.23
CA GLY A 103 5.91 -0.63 -1.28
C GLY A 103 6.56 -0.83 -2.66
N LEU A 104 6.47 0.14 -3.58
CA LEU A 104 7.20 0.06 -4.84
C LEU A 104 8.71 -0.12 -4.62
N THR A 105 9.24 0.42 -3.52
CA THR A 105 10.64 0.24 -3.10
C THR A 105 11.04 -1.21 -2.86
N LEU A 106 10.09 -2.10 -2.53
CA LEU A 106 10.36 -3.51 -2.24
C LEU A 106 10.74 -4.32 -3.49
N ILE A 107 10.31 -3.88 -4.68
CA ILE A 107 10.57 -4.58 -5.95
C ILE A 107 12.07 -4.73 -6.24
N PRO A 108 12.88 -3.66 -6.30
CA PRO A 108 14.31 -3.80 -6.56
C PRO A 108 15.02 -4.65 -5.50
N TYR A 109 14.63 -4.55 -4.22
CA TYR A 109 15.21 -5.39 -3.16
C TYR A 109 14.85 -6.87 -3.33
N ASN A 110 13.60 -7.19 -3.65
CA ASN A 110 13.14 -8.57 -3.89
C ASN A 110 13.82 -9.19 -5.12
N ILE A 111 13.96 -8.42 -6.21
CA ILE A 111 14.72 -8.85 -7.40
C ILE A 111 16.19 -9.09 -7.07
N LEU A 112 16.83 -8.17 -6.33
CA LEU A 112 18.22 -8.31 -5.93
C LEU A 112 18.42 -9.56 -5.08
N LEU A 113 17.56 -9.79 -4.08
CA LEU A 113 17.57 -11.00 -3.25
C LEU A 113 17.48 -12.25 -4.11
N GLN A 114 16.55 -12.29 -5.07
CA GLN A 114 16.37 -13.41 -5.97
C GLN A 114 17.61 -13.65 -6.84
N LEU A 115 18.22 -12.60 -7.40
CA LEU A 115 19.41 -12.74 -8.25
C LEU A 115 20.65 -13.19 -7.48
N LEU A 116 20.77 -12.80 -6.20
CA LEU A 116 21.91 -13.16 -5.36
C LEU A 116 21.76 -14.54 -4.69
N THR A 117 20.54 -14.94 -4.33
CA THR A 117 20.29 -16.13 -3.49
C THR A 117 19.41 -17.19 -4.13
N GLY A 118 18.70 -16.86 -5.22
CA GLY A 118 17.66 -17.71 -5.80
C GLY A 118 16.31 -17.68 -5.06
N VAL A 119 16.22 -17.02 -3.89
CA VAL A 119 14.99 -16.96 -3.10
C VAL A 119 14.00 -15.97 -3.70
N LYS A 120 12.76 -16.44 -3.93
CA LYS A 120 11.64 -15.60 -4.34
C LYS A 120 10.74 -15.34 -3.14
N LEU A 121 10.91 -14.18 -2.49
CA LEU A 121 10.17 -13.85 -1.27
C LEU A 121 8.77 -13.34 -1.61
N PHE A 122 8.67 -12.32 -2.46
CA PHE A 122 7.41 -11.73 -2.90
C PHE A 122 7.18 -11.93 -4.40
N ASP A 123 5.93 -11.81 -4.83
CA ASP A 123 5.62 -11.65 -6.24
C ASP A 123 5.73 -10.17 -6.64
N ASN A 124 6.59 -9.86 -7.61
CA ASN A 124 6.87 -8.47 -7.99
C ASN A 124 5.69 -7.78 -8.68
N TYR A 125 4.82 -8.52 -9.38
CA TYR A 125 3.63 -7.94 -9.99
C TYR A 125 2.53 -7.70 -8.95
N ALA A 126 2.43 -8.55 -7.92
CA ALA A 126 1.58 -8.30 -6.76
C ALA A 126 2.04 -7.06 -5.98
N LEU A 127 3.36 -6.88 -5.77
CA LEU A 127 3.93 -5.66 -5.18
C LEU A 127 3.58 -4.42 -6.03
N PHE A 128 3.77 -4.51 -7.34
CA PHE A 128 3.47 -3.40 -8.25
C PHE A 128 1.98 -3.04 -8.25
N TYR A 129 1.10 -4.05 -8.28
CA TYR A 129 -0.34 -3.86 -8.16
C TYR A 129 -0.73 -3.15 -6.86
N PHE A 130 -0.20 -3.60 -5.72
CA PHE A 130 -0.51 -2.98 -4.44
C PHE A 130 0.01 -1.54 -4.35
N ALA A 131 1.20 -1.26 -4.90
CA ALA A 131 1.73 0.11 -4.96
C ALA A 131 0.79 1.06 -5.70
N LEU A 132 0.27 0.64 -6.86
CA LEU A 132 -0.71 1.41 -7.62
C LEU A 132 -2.04 1.57 -6.88
N LEU A 133 -2.53 0.48 -6.27
CA LEU A 133 -3.75 0.48 -5.49
C LEU A 133 -3.69 1.48 -4.34
N TYR A 134 -2.68 1.35 -3.48
CA TYR A 134 -2.52 2.18 -2.29
C TYR A 134 -2.35 3.66 -2.67
N SER A 135 -1.59 3.93 -3.73
CA SER A 135 -1.37 5.31 -4.19
C SER A 135 -2.62 5.94 -4.76
N THR A 136 -3.37 5.21 -5.59
CA THR A 136 -4.63 5.76 -6.11
C THR A 136 -5.68 5.91 -5.02
N PHE A 137 -5.68 5.06 -4.00
CA PHE A 137 -6.54 5.21 -2.83
C PHE A 137 -6.29 6.56 -2.13
N HIS A 138 -5.04 6.85 -1.79
CA HIS A 138 -4.70 8.13 -1.17
C HIS A 138 -4.90 9.33 -2.10
N MET A 139 -4.40 9.25 -3.33
CA MET A 139 -4.39 10.41 -4.22
C MET A 139 -5.74 10.72 -4.88
N LEU A 140 -6.61 9.72 -5.05
CA LEU A 140 -7.93 9.92 -5.66
C LEU A 140 -8.99 9.92 -4.57
N ASN A 141 -9.09 8.86 -3.78
CA ASN A 141 -10.24 8.68 -2.90
C ASN A 141 -10.21 9.67 -1.75
N TYR A 142 -9.07 9.83 -1.07
CA TYR A 142 -8.97 10.79 0.04
C TYR A 142 -9.08 12.24 -0.42
N HIS A 143 -8.52 12.58 -1.58
CA HIS A 143 -8.61 13.92 -2.13
C HIS A 143 -10.00 14.29 -2.69
N ILE A 144 -10.81 13.30 -3.11
CA ILE A 144 -12.12 13.53 -3.76
C ILE A 144 -13.28 13.34 -2.78
N LEU A 145 -13.19 12.38 -1.86
CA LEU A 145 -14.33 11.92 -1.06
C LEU A 145 -14.32 12.40 0.40
N ASP A 146 -13.34 13.21 0.80
CA ASP A 146 -13.30 13.84 2.12
C ASP A 146 -13.38 12.81 3.27
N ILE A 147 -12.52 11.79 3.22
CA ILE A 147 -12.60 10.66 4.15
C ILE A 147 -12.15 11.10 5.55
N LYS A 148 -13.08 11.02 6.50
CA LYS A 148 -12.87 11.51 7.87
C LYS A 148 -11.66 10.89 8.60
N SER A 149 -11.46 9.57 8.51
CA SER A 149 -10.34 8.88 9.19
C SER A 149 -8.97 9.45 8.77
N HIS A 150 -8.83 9.79 7.49
CA HIS A 150 -7.63 10.40 6.93
C HIS A 150 -7.44 11.84 7.42
N HIS A 151 -8.51 12.63 7.50
CA HIS A 151 -8.44 13.97 8.09
C HIS A 151 -8.06 13.94 9.57
N ASP A 152 -8.69 13.06 10.35
CA ASP A 152 -8.35 12.87 11.76
C ASP A 152 -6.87 12.46 11.94
N HIS A 153 -6.30 11.70 11.01
CA HIS A 153 -4.87 11.39 11.00
C HIS A 153 -3.97 12.60 10.74
N HIS A 154 -4.37 13.49 9.82
CA HIS A 154 -3.64 14.74 9.56
C HIS A 154 -3.69 15.70 10.76
N ASP A 155 -4.78 15.67 11.53
CA ASP A 155 -4.93 16.46 12.76
C ASP A 155 -4.19 15.82 13.95
N ASP A 156 -4.16 14.49 14.02
CA ASP A 156 -3.46 13.70 15.05
C ASP A 156 -2.70 12.52 14.43
N ILE A 157 -1.40 12.75 14.19
CA ILE A 157 -0.47 11.78 13.58
C ILE A 157 -0.24 10.52 14.43
N GLY A 158 -0.84 10.42 15.62
CA GLY A 158 -0.80 9.27 16.52
C GLY A 158 -1.83 8.18 16.22
N CYS A 159 -2.76 8.41 15.29
CA CYS A 159 -3.87 7.50 15.00
C CYS A 159 -4.09 7.29 13.50
N ASN A 160 -4.92 6.31 13.13
CA ASN A 160 -5.47 6.14 11.78
C ASN A 160 -4.41 6.11 10.65
N TYR A 161 -3.38 5.27 10.79
CA TYR A 161 -2.31 5.12 9.78
C TYR A 161 -2.76 4.41 8.51
N GLY A 162 -3.87 3.69 8.56
CA GLY A 162 -4.46 2.97 7.44
C GLY A 162 -3.69 1.71 7.03
N PRO A 163 -4.32 0.83 6.23
CA PRO A 163 -5.76 0.81 5.97
C PRO A 163 -6.56 0.48 7.25
N ASP A 164 -7.83 0.87 7.34
CA ASP A 164 -8.66 0.85 8.58
C ASP A 164 -8.63 -0.49 9.33
N ILE A 165 -8.65 -1.63 8.62
CA ILE A 165 -8.51 -2.95 9.23
C ILE A 165 -7.21 -3.12 10.02
N MET A 166 -6.10 -2.56 9.52
CA MET A 166 -4.81 -2.62 10.18
C MET A 166 -4.79 -1.70 11.40
N ASP A 167 -5.43 -0.53 11.32
CA ASP A 167 -5.56 0.33 12.50
C ASP A 167 -6.35 -0.33 13.62
N VAL A 168 -7.35 -1.14 13.27
CA VAL A 168 -8.09 -1.94 14.24
C VAL A 168 -7.22 -3.07 14.82
N ILE A 169 -6.48 -3.80 13.98
CA ILE A 169 -5.60 -4.91 14.41
C ILE A 169 -4.49 -4.41 15.35
N PHE A 170 -3.94 -3.24 15.05
CA PHE A 170 -2.84 -2.64 15.81
C PHE A 170 -3.29 -1.63 16.86
N GLU A 171 -4.61 -1.48 17.04
CA GLU A 171 -5.23 -0.58 18.02
C GLU A 171 -4.79 0.89 17.90
N THR A 172 -4.52 1.35 16.66
CA THR A 172 -4.22 2.74 16.29
C THR A 172 -5.45 3.48 15.74
N LYS A 173 -6.60 2.81 15.60
CA LYS A 173 -7.88 3.47 15.29
C LYS A 173 -8.38 4.27 16.50
N LYS A 174 -8.89 5.47 16.25
CA LYS A 174 -9.45 6.34 17.30
C LYS A 174 -10.76 5.76 17.87
N ASP A 175 -10.86 5.68 19.20
CA ASP A 175 -12.04 5.15 19.88
C ASP A 175 -13.27 6.02 19.66
N ASN A 176 -14.44 5.40 19.49
CA ASN A 176 -15.71 6.03 19.12
C ASN A 176 -15.70 6.77 17.77
N GLU A 177 -14.72 6.50 16.91
CA GLU A 177 -14.75 6.93 15.51
C GLU A 177 -15.47 5.91 14.63
N GLU A 178 -16.10 6.37 13.56
CA GLU A 178 -16.66 5.48 12.54
C GLU A 178 -15.59 4.61 11.88
N TYR A 179 -15.94 3.36 11.58
CA TYR A 179 -15.16 2.55 10.65
C TYR A 179 -15.14 3.21 9.28
N GLU A 180 -13.97 3.20 8.64
CA GLU A 180 -13.88 3.65 7.26
C GLU A 180 -14.50 2.59 6.33
N ASP A 181 -15.54 2.98 5.58
CA ASP A 181 -16.06 2.15 4.49
C ASP A 181 -15.14 2.27 3.27
N MET A 182 -14.21 1.34 3.11
CA MET A 182 -13.26 1.32 2.00
C MET A 182 -13.86 0.82 0.68
N ASN A 183 -15.15 0.44 0.61
CA ASN A 183 -15.74 -0.14 -0.60
C ASN A 183 -15.69 0.79 -1.81
N HIS A 184 -15.65 2.11 -1.57
CA HIS A 184 -15.48 3.12 -2.61
C HIS A 184 -14.18 2.93 -3.41
N ALA A 185 -13.15 2.28 -2.84
CA ALA A 185 -11.91 1.94 -3.51
C ALA A 185 -11.92 0.65 -4.33
N THR A 186 -13.06 -0.02 -4.43
CA THR A 186 -13.23 -1.16 -5.35
C THR A 186 -12.89 -0.76 -6.79
N ILE A 187 -13.16 0.49 -7.18
CA ILE A 187 -12.81 0.99 -8.51
C ILE A 187 -11.30 1.10 -8.71
N ASN A 188 -10.54 1.44 -7.67
CA ASN A 188 -9.08 1.45 -7.68
C ASN A 188 -8.52 0.04 -7.87
N ASN A 189 -9.06 -0.94 -7.12
CA ASN A 189 -8.68 -2.35 -7.25
C ASN A 189 -8.81 -2.86 -8.68
N VAL A 190 -9.96 -2.60 -9.31
CA VAL A 190 -10.23 -3.04 -10.69
C VAL A 190 -9.41 -2.23 -11.70
N GLY A 191 -9.39 -0.91 -11.54
CA GLY A 191 -8.72 0.01 -12.44
C GLY A 191 -7.21 -0.22 -12.49
N MET A 192 -6.56 -0.44 -11.35
CA MET A 192 -5.11 -0.66 -11.26
C MET A 192 -4.68 -2.08 -11.62
N LEU A 193 -5.62 -3.03 -11.71
CA LEU A 193 -5.31 -4.36 -12.26
C LEU A 193 -5.07 -4.30 -13.77
N ILE A 194 -5.80 -3.44 -14.49
CA ILE A 194 -5.68 -3.26 -15.94
C ILE A 194 -4.23 -2.94 -16.38
N PRO A 195 -3.55 -1.90 -15.86
CA PRO A 195 -2.19 -1.60 -16.27
C PRO A 195 -1.22 -2.73 -15.92
N VAL A 196 -1.41 -3.45 -14.81
CA VAL A 196 -0.56 -4.60 -14.46
C VAL A 196 -0.67 -5.71 -15.51
N ILE A 197 -1.90 -6.05 -15.92
CA ILE A 197 -2.15 -7.06 -16.97
C ILE A 197 -1.59 -6.60 -18.33
N LEU A 198 -1.82 -5.34 -18.72
CA LEU A 198 -1.36 -4.82 -20.00
C LEU A 198 0.17 -4.73 -20.09
N LEU A 199 0.85 -4.46 -18.97
CA LEU A 199 2.30 -4.32 -18.93
C LEU A 199 3.01 -5.67 -18.80
N TYR A 200 2.37 -6.69 -18.22
CA TYR A 200 2.95 -8.02 -18.01
C TYR A 200 3.46 -8.65 -19.32
N GLY A 201 4.76 -8.95 -19.37
CA GLY A 201 5.41 -9.55 -20.54
C GLY A 201 5.51 -8.62 -21.76
N SER A 202 5.04 -7.37 -21.66
CA SER A 202 5.13 -6.38 -22.73
C SER A 202 6.55 -5.82 -22.87
N LYS A 203 6.81 -5.04 -23.93
CA LYS A 203 8.08 -4.31 -24.08
C LYS A 203 8.28 -3.23 -23.02
N LEU A 204 7.21 -2.81 -22.34
CA LEU A 204 7.20 -1.78 -21.30
C LEU A 204 7.06 -2.38 -19.90
N ASP A 205 7.25 -3.70 -19.75
CA ASP A 205 7.14 -4.37 -18.46
C ASP A 205 8.12 -3.76 -17.43
N PRO A 206 7.62 -3.11 -16.37
CA PRO A 206 8.46 -2.41 -15.41
C PRO A 206 9.30 -3.37 -14.58
N ILE A 207 8.81 -4.58 -14.31
CA ILE A 207 9.53 -5.58 -13.51
C ILE A 207 10.73 -6.09 -14.30
N VAL A 208 10.52 -6.43 -15.57
CA VAL A 208 11.60 -6.86 -16.48
C VAL A 208 12.62 -5.74 -16.69
N PHE A 209 12.17 -4.49 -16.81
CA PHE A 209 13.07 -3.34 -16.91
C PHE A 209 13.98 -3.20 -15.69
N VAL A 210 13.41 -3.21 -14.47
CA VAL A 210 14.18 -3.12 -13.22
C VAL A 210 15.14 -4.29 -13.07
N GLU A 211 14.71 -5.52 -13.39
CA GLU A 211 15.57 -6.70 -13.35
C GLU A 211 16.77 -6.58 -14.29
N ARG A 212 16.56 -6.09 -15.53
CA ARG A 212 17.65 -5.84 -16.48
C ARG A 212 18.63 -4.80 -15.95
N LEU A 213 18.13 -3.70 -15.38
CA LEU A 213 18.97 -2.65 -14.80
C LEU A 213 19.86 -3.20 -13.68
N ILE A 214 19.28 -3.97 -12.75
CA ILE A 214 20.03 -4.59 -11.64
C ILE A 214 21.08 -5.57 -12.18
N LYS A 215 20.75 -6.40 -13.18
CA LYS A 215 21.72 -7.32 -13.80
C LYS A 215 22.91 -6.57 -14.43
N ILE A 216 22.67 -5.44 -15.08
CA ILE A 216 23.73 -4.60 -15.65
C ILE A 216 24.66 -4.09 -14.55
N VAL A 217 24.08 -3.55 -13.46
CA VAL A 217 24.84 -3.06 -12.29
C VAL A 217 25.68 -4.20 -11.68
N LEU A 218 25.07 -5.36 -11.41
CA LEU A 218 25.78 -6.51 -10.84
C LEU A 218 26.92 -7.01 -11.74
N LYS A 219 26.72 -7.02 -13.07
CA LYS A 219 27.77 -7.39 -14.02
C LYS A 219 28.95 -6.41 -13.95
N HIS A 220 28.67 -5.11 -13.87
CA HIS A 220 29.71 -4.09 -13.77
C HIS A 220 30.48 -4.17 -12.44
N LEU A 221 29.78 -4.39 -11.32
CA LEU A 221 30.42 -4.57 -10.02
C LEU A 221 31.35 -5.79 -9.99
N ARG A 222 30.96 -6.89 -10.65
CA ARG A 222 31.83 -8.09 -10.77
C ARG A 222 33.07 -7.88 -11.64
N THR A 223 33.07 -6.89 -12.53
CA THR A 223 34.27 -6.57 -13.33
C THR A 223 35.25 -5.64 -12.60
N LEU A 224 34.84 -5.06 -11.48
CA LEU A 224 35.66 -4.16 -10.66
C LEU A 224 36.31 -4.86 -9.45
N LEU A 225 35.88 -6.08 -9.12
CA LEU A 225 36.38 -6.93 -8.04
C LEU A 225 37.25 -8.05 -8.62
#